data_AF-A0A967PRB8-F1
#
_entry.id   AF-A0A967PRB8-F1
#
_cell.length_a   1.000
_cell.length_b   1.000
_cell.length_c   1.000
_cell.angle_alpha   90.00
_cell.angle_beta   90.00
_cell.angle_gamma   90.00
#
_symmetry.space_group_name_H-M   'P 1'
#
loop_
_entity.id
_entity.type
_entity.pdbx_description
1 polymer ?
#
loop_
_entity_poly.entity_id
_entity_poly.type
_entity_poly.pdbx_seq_one_letter_code
_entity_poly.pdbx_strand_id
1 'polypeptide(L)' 'LGTRGGDQQPQYLAQMAAATLFAGLSPAQAQAQPRWSMAAGDTDESRVAVESGLATAIRTGLTERGHVVM' A
#
# COMPACT_ATOMS: atom_id res chain seq x y z
N LEU A 1 16.34 -7.28 -6.64
CA LEU A 1 15.12 -6.86 -5.91
C LEU A 1 14.16 -8.03 -5.92
N GLY A 2 13.86 -8.62 -4.77
CA GLY A 2 12.90 -9.72 -4.67
C GLY A 2 12.40 -9.83 -3.24
N THR A 3 11.08 -9.71 -3.04
CA THR A 3 10.39 -9.97 -1.78
C THR A 3 9.65 -11.30 -1.91
N ARG A 4 9.57 -12.15 -0.88
CA ARG A 4 8.59 -13.26 -0.94
C ARG A 4 7.20 -12.64 -0.76
N GLY A 5 6.33 -12.71 -1.77
CA GLY A 5 5.04 -12.00 -1.70
C GLY A 5 4.02 -12.24 -2.82
N GLY A 6 4.15 -13.29 -3.64
CA GLY A 6 3.15 -13.64 -4.67
C GLY A 6 2.66 -12.44 -5.50
N ASP A 7 1.34 -12.35 -5.72
CA ASP A 7 0.67 -11.30 -6.50
C ASP A 7 0.84 -9.86 -5.97
N GLN A 8 1.45 -9.70 -4.79
CA GLN A 8 1.67 -8.41 -4.14
C GLN A 8 2.97 -7.73 -4.57
N GLN A 9 3.90 -8.49 -5.16
CA GLN A 9 5.20 -7.97 -5.61
C GLN A 9 5.11 -6.74 -6.53
N PRO A 10 4.23 -6.71 -7.56
CA PRO A 10 4.11 -5.54 -8.42
C PRO A 10 3.66 -4.28 -7.67
N GLN A 11 2.73 -4.45 -6.73
CA GLN A 11 2.19 -3.33 -5.93
C GLN A 11 3.26 -2.72 -5.03
N TYR A 12 4.07 -3.56 -4.37
CA TYR A 12 5.14 -3.07 -3.51
C TYR A 12 6.27 -2.40 -4.30
N LEU A 13 6.59 -2.91 -5.50
CA LEU A 13 7.57 -2.26 -6.36
C LEU A 13 7.05 -0.89 -6.85
N ALA A 14 5.76 -0.81 -7.22
CA ALA A 14 5.13 0.44 -7.61
C ALA A 14 5.12 1.47 -6.46
N GLN A 15 4.87 1.04 -5.23
CA GLN A 15 4.94 1.91 -4.05
C GLN A 15 6.36 2.44 -3.80
N MET A 16 7.39 1.60 -3.93
CA MET A 16 8.79 2.04 -3.83
C MET A 16 9.16 3.05 -4.92
N ALA A 17 8.71 2.82 -6.16
CA ALA A 17 8.92 3.76 -7.26
C ALA A 17 8.16 5.06 -7.03
N ALA A 18 6.91 5.01 -6.55
CA ALA A 18 6.13 6.19 -6.19
C ALA A 18 6.82 7.04 -5.12
N ALA A 19 7.29 6.40 -4.05
CA ALA A 19 7.96 7.05 -2.93
C ALA A 19 9.28 7.72 -3.34
N THR A 20 10.07 7.07 -4.19
CA THR A 20 11.39 7.59 -4.60
C THR A 20 11.29 8.59 -5.75
N LEU A 21 10.52 8.28 -6.79
CA LEU A 21 10.48 9.08 -8.02
C LEU A 21 9.52 10.28 -7.92
N PHE A 22 8.43 10.16 -7.15
CA PHE A 22 7.41 11.21 -7.08
C PHE A 22 7.36 11.92 -5.73
N ALA A 23 7.60 11.22 -4.62
CA ALA A 23 7.66 11.85 -3.29
C ALA A 23 9.09 12.27 -2.88
N GLY A 24 10.11 11.96 -3.68
CA GLY A 24 11.50 12.38 -3.45
C GLY A 24 12.14 11.75 -2.20
N LEU A 25 11.58 10.66 -1.66
CA LEU A 25 12.14 9.98 -0.51
C LEU A 25 13.43 9.25 -0.87
N SER A 26 14.39 9.21 0.05
CA SER A 26 15.54 8.31 -0.10
C SER A 26 15.09 6.84 -0.12
N PRO A 27 15.86 5.91 -0.71
CA PRO A 27 15.51 4.50 -0.72
C PRO A 27 15.22 3.92 0.67
N ALA A 28 15.98 4.33 1.70
CA ALA A 28 15.76 3.90 3.08
C ALA A 28 14.43 4.43 3.65
N GLN A 29 14.10 5.70 3.39
CA GLN A 29 12.83 6.27 3.82
C GLN A 29 11.65 5.66 3.07
N ALA A 30 11.79 5.40 1.76
CA ALA A 30 10.77 4.73 0.96
C ALA A 30 10.50 3.32 1.46
N GLN A 31 11.56 2.56 1.79
CA GLN A 31 11.44 1.20 2.33
C GLN A 31 10.77 1.18 3.72
N ALA A 32 10.91 2.25 4.51
CA ALA A 32 10.31 2.38 5.83
C ALA A 32 8.83 2.83 5.79
N GLN A 33 8.29 3.19 4.61
CA GLN A 33 6.89 3.59 4.50
C GLN A 33 5.96 2.38 4.75
N PRO A 34 4.85 2.57 5.48
CA PRO A 34 3.82 1.55 5.61
C PRO A 34 3.29 1.15 4.23
N ARG A 35 3.34 -0.15 3.93
CA ARG A 35 2.85 -0.69 2.67
C ARG A 35 1.35 -0.94 2.74
N TRP A 36 0.73 -0.92 1.58
CA TRP A 36 -0.65 -1.33 1.40
C TRP A 36 -0.76 -2.29 0.22
N SER A 37 -1.86 -3.03 0.16
CA SER A 37 -2.17 -3.82 -1.02
C SER A 37 -3.67 -3.99 -1.22
N MET A 38 -4.03 -4.21 -2.47
CA MET A 38 -5.38 -4.60 -2.85
C MET A 38 -5.37 -6.06 -3.28
N ALA A 39 -6.37 -6.82 -2.84
CA ALA A 39 -6.60 -8.16 -3.37
C ALA A 39 -7.12 -8.03 -4.81
N ALA A 40 -6.55 -8.81 -5.72
CA ALA A 40 -7.16 -9.02 -7.03
C ALA A 40 -8.24 -10.12 -6.85
N GLY A 41 -9.51 -9.80 -7.06
CA GLY A 41 -10.60 -10.78 -6.92
C GLY A 41 -11.97 -10.26 -7.35
N ASP A 42 -12.83 -11.20 -7.78
CA ASP A 42 -14.19 -11.08 -8.36
C ASP A 42 -15.27 -10.48 -7.43
N THR A 43 -14.88 -9.78 -6.36
CA THR A 43 -15.83 -9.15 -5.43
C THR A 43 -15.98 -7.67 -5.77
N ASP A 44 -17.21 -7.16 -5.79
CA ASP A 44 -17.50 -5.72 -5.94
C ASP A 44 -16.94 -4.86 -4.78
N GLU A 45 -16.43 -5.48 -3.71
CA GLU A 45 -15.88 -4.78 -2.56
C GLU A 45 -14.40 -4.38 -2.74
N SER A 46 -14.13 -3.08 -2.60
CA SER A 46 -12.77 -2.53 -2.62
C SER A 46 -12.06 -2.76 -1.29
N ARG A 47 -11.35 -3.89 -1.17
CA ARG A 47 -10.58 -4.26 0.05
C ARG A 47 -9.12 -3.80 -0.04
N VAL A 48 -8.65 -3.10 1.00
CA VAL A 48 -7.28 -2.60 1.11
C VAL A 48 -6.65 -3.14 2.39
N ALA A 49 -5.63 -3.98 2.27
CA ALA A 49 -4.80 -4.40 3.39
C ALA A 49 -3.72 -3.36 3.66
N VAL A 50 -3.48 -2.99 4.92
CA VAL A 50 -2.50 -1.95 5.27
C VAL A 50 -1.61 -2.39 6.43
N GLU A 51 -0.34 -1.99 6.41
CA GLU A 51 0.55 -2.20 7.55
C GLU A 51 0.16 -1.36 8.77
N SER A 52 0.48 -1.84 9.97
CA SER A 52 0.09 -1.24 11.26
C SER A 52 0.61 0.18 11.48
N GLY A 53 1.66 0.58 10.77
CA GLY A 53 2.24 1.93 10.83
C GLY A 53 1.45 2.99 10.07
N LEU A 54 0.38 2.63 9.36
CA LEU A 54 -0.41 3.59 8.59
C LEU A 54 -1.13 4.58 9.52
N ALA A 55 -0.99 5.87 9.23
CA ALA A 55 -1.64 6.93 10.01
C ALA A 55 -3.17 6.76 10.04
N THR A 56 -3.76 6.92 11.23
CA THR A 56 -5.21 6.78 11.45
C THR A 56 -6.04 7.64 10.51
N ALA A 57 -5.60 8.87 10.23
CA ALA A 57 -6.30 9.77 9.30
C ALA A 57 -6.42 9.20 7.87
N ILE A 58 -5.39 8.47 7.40
CA ILE A 58 -5.43 7.81 6.09
C ILE A 58 -6.40 6.63 6.13
N ARG A 59 -6.35 5.81 7.20
CA ARG A 59 -7.29 4.69 7.40
C ARG A 59 -8.73 5.18 7.38
N THR A 60 -9.05 6.21 8.17
CA THR A 60 -10.38 6.83 8.22
C THR A 60 -10.81 7.35 6.84
N GLY A 61 -9.93 8.09 6.16
CA GLY A 61 -10.24 8.63 4.83
C GLY A 61 -10.49 7.55 3.77
N LEU A 62 -9.82 6.39 3.85
CA LEU A 62 -10.10 5.25 2.98
C LEU A 62 -11.47 4.63 3.29
N THR A 63 -11.78 4.42 4.57
CA THR A 63 -13.08 3.88 4.99
C THR A 63 -14.23 4.80 4.57
N GLU A 64 -14.10 6.12 4.73
CA GLU A 64 -15.09 7.12 4.29
C GLU A 64 -15.34 7.11 2.77
N ARG A 65 -14.35 6.68 1.99
CA ARG A 65 -14.46 6.52 0.53
C ARG A 65 -15.05 5.17 0.11
N GLY A 66 -15.46 4.34 1.06
CA GLY A 66 -16.09 3.04 0.82
C GLY A 66 -15.11 1.87 0.73
N HIS A 67 -13.83 2.06 1.08
CA HIS A 67 -12.88 0.95 1.14
C HIS A 67 -13.07 0.14 2.42
N VAL A 68 -12.95 -1.18 2.30
CA VAL A 68 -12.82 -2.07 3.45
C VAL A 68 -11.34 -2.15 3.82
N VAL A 69 -10.94 -1.43 4.87
CA VAL A 69 -9.52 -1.37 5.31
C VAL A 69 -9.24 -2.46 6.35
N MET A 70 -8.28 -3.34 6.03
CA MET A 70 -7.91 -4.51 6.83
C MET A 70 -6.51 -4.31 7.42
#